data_AF-F4B440-F1
#
_entry.id   AF-F4B440-F1
#
_cell.length_a   1.000
_cell.length_b   1.000
_cell.length_c   1.000
_cell.angle_alpha   90.00
_cell.angle_beta   90.00
_cell.angle_gamma   90.00
#
_symmetry.space_group_name_H-M   'P 1'
#
loop_
_entity.id
_entity.type
_entity.pdbx_description
1 polymer ?
#
loop_
_entity_poly.entity_id
_entity_poly.type
_entity_poly.pdbx_seq_one_letter_code
_entity_poly.pdbx_strand_id
1 'polypeptide(L)'
;MKVSIYPEKDSLEMCFEGSTIKIFLIGNEVHIAEEVTYEVTTGEVLSKIQIVIKDGKAYLQSPFGLNEISAPENIFKGIKAVLEEIKEKHKVLYDKFNSLIPTSTTS
;
A
#
# COMPACT_ATOMS: atom_id res chain seq x y z
N MET A 1 14.17 -0.80 -5.93
CA MET A 1 14.02 -0.35 -4.52
C MET A 1 14.30 -1.54 -3.62
N LYS A 2 14.59 -1.43 -2.32
CA LYS A 2 14.63 -2.64 -1.48
C LYS A 2 13.25 -2.83 -0.85
N VAL A 3 12.59 -3.93 -1.22
CA VAL A 3 11.27 -4.30 -0.69
C VAL A 3 11.45 -5.49 0.25
N SER A 4 10.97 -5.34 1.48
CA SER A 4 10.82 -6.44 2.44
C SER A 4 9.41 -7.01 2.32
N ILE A 5 9.27 -8.33 2.39
CA ILE A 5 8.02 -9.02 2.08
C ILE A 5 7.64 -9.89 3.28
N TYR A 6 6.37 -9.78 3.68
CA TYR A 6 5.81 -10.47 4.84
C TYR A 6 4.52 -11.19 4.39
N PRO A 7 4.63 -12.34 3.69
CA PRO A 7 3.49 -13.04 3.11
C PRO A 7 2.44 -13.45 4.15
N GLU A 8 2.88 -13.79 5.36
CA GLU A 8 2.02 -14.18 6.48
C GLU A 8 1.17 -13.02 7.04
N LYS A 9 1.56 -11.78 6.73
CA LYS A 9 0.84 -10.55 7.10
C LYS A 9 0.12 -9.92 5.91
N ASP A 10 0.13 -10.57 4.75
CA ASP A 10 -0.34 -10.01 3.47
C ASP A 10 0.18 -8.57 3.25
N SER A 11 1.48 -8.37 3.54
CA SER A 11 2.10 -7.05 3.51
C SER A 11 3.50 -7.05 2.91
N LEU A 12 3.92 -5.86 2.47
CA LEU A 12 5.27 -5.54 2.04
C LEU A 12 5.67 -4.17 2.59
N GLU A 13 6.97 -3.95 2.69
CA GLU A 13 7.55 -2.72 3.22
C GLU A 13 8.64 -2.22 2.27
N MET A 14 8.72 -0.90 2.12
CA MET A 14 9.75 -0.23 1.33
C MET A 14 10.27 0.99 2.07
N CYS A 15 11.56 1.30 1.87
CA CYS A 15 12.15 2.53 2.40
C CYS A 15 11.93 3.68 1.41
N PHE A 16 11.38 4.80 1.90
CA PHE A 16 11.22 6.03 1.14
C PHE A 16 11.56 7.23 2.03
N GLU A 17 12.51 8.06 1.58
CA GLU A 17 12.95 9.28 2.29
C GLU A 17 13.31 9.09 3.79
N GLY A 18 13.82 7.91 4.14
CA GLY A 18 14.20 7.57 5.52
C GLY A 18 13.08 6.97 6.37
N SER A 19 11.86 6.87 5.83
CA SER A 19 10.71 6.24 6.48
C SER A 19 10.44 4.85 5.92
N THR A 20 9.90 3.96 6.76
CA THR A 20 9.32 2.69 6.32
C THR A 20 7.89 2.95 5.85
N ILE A 21 7.61 2.65 4.59
CA ILE A 21 6.28 2.66 4.02
C ILE A 21 5.79 1.22 3.94
N LYS A 22 4.67 0.94 4.61
CA LYS A 22 4.01 -0.35 4.59
C LYS A 22 2.85 -0.35 3.61
N ILE A 23 2.78 -1.39 2.79
CA ILE A 23 1.68 -1.67 1.86
C ILE A 23 1.09 -3.02 2.24
N PHE A 24 -0.20 -3.06 2.57
CA PHE A 24 -0.81 -4.24 3.18
C PHE A 24 -2.27 -4.40 2.79
N LEU A 25 -2.80 -5.61 2.95
CA LEU A 25 -4.19 -5.92 2.65
C LEU A 25 -5.04 -5.93 3.93
N ILE A 26 -6.22 -5.31 3.84
CA ILE A 26 -7.31 -5.50 4.81
C ILE A 26 -8.55 -5.93 4.00
N GLY A 27 -8.90 -7.21 4.07
CA GLY A 27 -10.00 -7.74 3.25
C GLY A 27 -9.72 -7.53 1.76
N ASN A 28 -10.57 -6.74 1.09
CA ASN A 28 -10.44 -6.38 -0.32
C ASN A 28 -9.87 -4.97 -0.53
N GLU A 29 -9.24 -4.38 0.48
CA GLU A 29 -8.64 -3.05 0.42
C GLU A 29 -7.10 -3.15 0.47
N VAL A 30 -6.43 -2.32 -0.33
CA VAL A 30 -4.98 -2.11 -0.23
C VAL A 30 -4.75 -0.84 0.57
N HIS A 31 -3.99 -0.93 1.65
CA HIS A 31 -3.62 0.18 2.50
C HIS A 31 -2.14 0.53 2.31
N ILE A 32 -1.84 1.82 2.32
CA ILE A 32 -0.49 2.36 2.27
C ILE A 32 -0.36 3.35 3.42
N ALA A 33 0.58 3.09 4.31
CA ALA A 33 0.82 3.91 5.48
C ALA A 33 2.31 3.95 5.81
N GLU A 34 2.75 5.09 6.32
CA GLU A 34 4.04 5.19 6.98
C GLU A 34 3.98 4.48 8.34
N GLU A 35 5.03 3.73 8.68
CA GLU A 35 5.31 3.34 10.05
C GLU A 35 5.90 4.54 10.79
N VAL A 36 5.16 5.00 11.79
CA VAL A 36 5.54 6.10 12.67
C VAL A 36 6.05 5.55 13.99
N THR A 37 7.14 6.13 14.50
CA THR A 37 7.67 5.81 15.81
C THR A 37 7.40 6.97 16.77
N TYR A 38 6.92 6.65 17.98
CA TYR A 38 6.78 7.61 19.06
C TYR A 38 7.64 7.17 20.24
N GLU A 39 8.18 8.13 21.00
CA GLU A 39 9.06 7.86 22.15
C GLU A 39 8.43 6.92 23.19
N VAL A 40 7.09 6.83 23.23
CA VAL A 40 6.32 6.09 24.23
C VAL A 40 5.71 4.78 23.74
N THR A 41 5.87 4.43 22.45
CA THR A 41 5.22 3.24 21.87
C THR A 41 6.19 2.08 21.72
N THR A 42 5.84 0.93 22.32
CA THR A 42 6.51 -0.34 22.05
C THR A 42 5.81 -1.04 20.89
N GLY A 43 6.41 -1.00 19.70
CA GLY A 43 5.92 -1.71 18.51
C GLY A 43 5.59 -0.80 17.34
N GLU A 44 5.24 -1.43 16.22
CA GLU A 44 4.87 -0.78 14.95
C GLU A 44 3.58 0.04 15.13
N VAL A 45 3.62 1.32 14.80
CA VAL A 45 2.43 2.17 14.72
C VAL A 45 2.31 2.71 13.31
N LEU A 46 1.16 2.54 12.69
CA LEU A 46 0.90 3.09 11.36
C LEU A 46 0.28 4.48 11.46
N SER A 47 0.67 5.36 10.53
CA SER A 47 0.06 6.68 10.36
C SER A 47 -1.46 6.56 10.25
N LYS A 48 -2.17 7.48 10.91
CA LYS A 48 -3.64 7.59 10.83
C LYS A 48 -4.10 8.23 9.52
N ILE A 49 -3.17 8.81 8.77
CA ILE A 49 -3.37 9.27 7.40
C ILE A 49 -2.84 8.20 6.47
N GLN A 50 -3.71 7.62 5.65
CA GLN A 50 -3.38 6.49 4.78
C GLN A 50 -3.95 6.68 3.39
N ILE A 51 -3.30 6.10 2.40
CA ILE A 51 -3.93 5.87 1.10
C ILE A 51 -4.60 4.50 1.15
N VAL A 52 -5.86 4.44 0.74
CA VAL A 52 -6.65 3.20 0.66
C VAL A 52 -7.11 3.02 -0.78
N ILE A 53 -6.91 1.84 -1.34
CA ILE A 53 -7.41 1.46 -2.66
C ILE A 53 -8.48 0.41 -2.48
N LYS A 54 -9.67 0.71 -3.01
CA LYS A 54 -10.82 -0.20 -3.01
C LYS A 54 -11.75 0.13 -4.15
N ASP A 55 -12.47 -0.87 -4.65
CA ASP A 55 -13.43 -0.72 -5.74
C ASP A 55 -12.85 0.01 -6.96
N GLY A 56 -11.56 -0.20 -7.22
CA GLY A 56 -10.82 0.42 -8.31
C GLY A 56 -10.55 1.92 -8.17
N LYS A 57 -10.76 2.50 -6.99
CA LYS A 57 -10.51 3.91 -6.66
C LYS A 57 -9.48 4.04 -5.56
N ALA A 58 -8.81 5.19 -5.49
CA ALA A 58 -7.91 5.52 -4.39
C ALA A 58 -8.52 6.61 -3.52
N TYR A 59 -8.28 6.51 -2.22
CA TYR A 59 -8.83 7.40 -1.21
C TYR A 59 -7.76 7.83 -0.22
N LEU A 60 -7.88 9.05 0.28
CA LEU A 60 -7.18 9.50 1.48
C LEU A 60 -8.07 9.20 2.69
N GLN A 61 -7.64 8.27 3.54
CA GLN A 61 -8.24 8.02 4.83
C GLN A 61 -7.57 8.90 5.89
N SER A 62 -8.38 9.57 6.70
CA SER A 62 -7.93 10.41 7.82
C SER A 62 -8.94 10.33 8.98
N PRO A 63 -8.63 10.92 10.15
CA PRO A 63 -9.61 11.07 11.23
C PRO A 63 -10.89 11.84 10.84
N PHE A 64 -10.86 12.59 9.73
CA PHE A 64 -11.99 13.37 9.22
C PHE A 64 -12.82 12.60 8.19
N GLY A 65 -12.50 11.33 7.94
CA GLY A 65 -13.20 10.48 6.99
C GLY A 65 -12.36 10.13 5.76
N LEU A 66 -13.06 9.72 4.70
CA LEU A 66 -12.50 9.18 3.47
C LEU A 66 -12.77 10.14 2.31
N ASN A 67 -11.71 10.59 1.64
CA ASN A 67 -11.80 11.48 0.48
C ASN A 67 -11.27 10.78 -0.77
N GLU A 68 -12.04 10.75 -1.85
CA GLU A 68 -11.59 10.19 -3.13
C GLU A 68 -10.48 11.05 -3.73
N ILE A 69 -9.41 10.41 -4.20
CA ILE A 69 -8.29 11.07 -4.88
C ILE A 69 -8.64 11.16 -6.37
N SER A 70 -8.74 12.37 -6.91
CA SER A 70 -9.24 12.62 -8.26
C SER A 70 -8.31 12.19 -9.39
N ALA A 71 -7.01 12.10 -9.15
CA ALA A 71 -5.99 11.70 -10.13
C ALA A 71 -5.04 10.65 -9.52
N PRO A 72 -5.48 9.39 -9.37
CA PRO A 72 -4.75 8.35 -8.65
C PRO A 72 -3.75 7.57 -9.52
N GLU A 73 -3.49 7.98 -10.76
CA GLU A 73 -2.75 7.20 -11.76
C GLU A 73 -1.32 6.90 -11.30
N ASN A 74 -0.67 7.89 -10.68
CA ASN A 74 0.68 7.73 -10.14
C ASN A 74 0.72 6.77 -8.95
N ILE A 75 -0.34 6.72 -8.13
CA ILE A 75 -0.46 5.78 -7.00
C ILE A 75 -0.53 4.36 -7.55
N PHE A 76 -1.44 4.10 -8.51
CA PHE A 76 -1.59 2.78 -9.11
C PHE A 76 -0.32 2.33 -9.84
N LYS A 77 0.32 3.23 -10.60
CA LYS A 77 1.58 2.95 -11.29
C LYS A 77 2.70 2.64 -10.31
N GLY A 78 2.82 3.41 -9.23
CA GLY A 78 3.84 3.23 -8.20
C GLY A 78 3.73 1.86 -7.53
N ILE A 79 2.54 1.48 -7.07
CA ILE A 79 2.34 0.20 -6.40
C ILE A 79 2.58 -0.97 -7.36
N LYS A 80 2.17 -0.84 -8.63
CA LYS A 80 2.46 -1.88 -9.63
C LYS A 80 3.95 -2.08 -9.85
N ALA A 81 4.72 -1.01 -9.88
CA ALA A 81 6.18 -1.12 -9.97
C ALA A 81 6.76 -1.89 -8.76
N VAL A 82 6.24 -1.65 -7.55
CA VAL A 82 6.61 -2.41 -6.34
C VAL A 82 6.24 -3.89 -6.48
N LEU A 83 5.04 -4.19 -6.96
CA LEU A 83 4.55 -5.57 -7.06
C LEU A 83 5.28 -6.40 -8.12
N GLU A 84 5.67 -5.79 -9.24
CA GLU A 84 6.46 -6.51 -10.24
C GLU A 84 7.83 -6.95 -9.70
N GLU A 85 8.41 -6.26 -8.71
CA GLU A 85 9.65 -6.71 -8.05
C GLU A 85 9.47 -8.04 -7.27
N ILE A 86 8.24 -8.39 -6.87
CA ILE A 86 7.95 -9.56 -6.03
C ILE A 86 7.27 -10.71 -6.78
N LYS A 87 6.83 -10.49 -8.01
CA LYS A 87 5.99 -11.40 -8.82
C LYS A 87 6.51 -12.84 -8.90
N GLU A 88 7.79 -13.00 -9.22
CA GLU A 88 8.39 -14.33 -9.42
C GLU A 88 8.60 -15.08 -8.11
N LYS A 89 8.93 -14.37 -7.03
CA LYS A 89 9.30 -14.96 -5.73
C LYS A 89 8.11 -15.16 -4.81
N HIS A 90 7.08 -14.32 -4.94
CA HIS A 90 5.92 -14.27 -4.06
C HIS A 90 4.62 -14.16 -4.86
N LYS A 91 4.46 -15.05 -5.85
CA LYS A 91 3.33 -15.04 -6.80
C LYS A 91 1.95 -14.96 -6.14
N VAL A 92 1.72 -15.71 -5.07
CA VAL A 92 0.42 -15.68 -4.36
C VAL A 92 0.10 -14.29 -3.81
N LEU A 93 1.08 -13.64 -3.19
CA LEU A 93 0.90 -12.29 -2.65
C LEU A 93 0.75 -11.27 -3.78
N TYR A 94 1.54 -11.40 -4.84
CA TYR A 94 1.40 -10.60 -6.06
C TYR A 94 -0.03 -10.68 -6.64
N ASP A 95 -0.56 -11.89 -6.82
CA ASP A 95 -1.89 -12.11 -7.40
C ASP A 95 -2.99 -11.49 -6.53
N LYS A 96 -2.88 -11.59 -5.20
CA LYS A 96 -3.81 -10.93 -4.25
C LYS A 96 -3.83 -9.41 -4.47
N PHE A 97 -2.68 -8.74 -4.41
CA PHE A 97 -2.62 -7.29 -4.60
C PHE A 97 -3.05 -6.87 -6.01
N ASN A 98 -2.58 -7.58 -7.05
CA ASN A 98 -2.84 -7.22 -8.44
C ASN A 98 -4.34 -7.33 -8.79
N SER A 99 -5.10 -8.20 -8.11
CA SER A 99 -6.56 -8.29 -8.29
C SER A 99 -7.33 -7.06 -7.80
N LEU A 100 -6.73 -6.25 -6.92
CA LEU A 100 -7.38 -5.10 -6.27
C LEU A 100 -6.97 -3.75 -6.88
N ILE A 101 -5.89 -3.72 -7.69
CA ILE A 101 -5.34 -2.47 -8.23
C ILE A 101 -5.73 -2.34 -9.71
N PRO A 102 -6.42 -1.25 -10.11
CA PRO A 102 -6.80 -1.01 -11.49
C PRO A 102 -5.63 -1.13 -12.48
N THR A 103 -5.83 -1.89 -13.55
CA THR A 103 -5.06 -1.72 -14.79
C THR A 103 -5.46 -0.37 -15.37
N SER A 104 -4.52 0.58 -15.35
CA SER A 104 -4.67 1.92 -15.90
C SER A 104 -5.63 1.94 -17.09
N THR A 105 -6.81 2.53 -16.90
CA THR A 105 -7.68 2.92 -18.01
C THR A 105 -6.90 3.93 -18.82
N THR A 106 -6.38 3.49 -19.97
CA THR A 106 -6.07 4.39 -21.07
C THR A 106 -7.34 5.16 -21.40
N SER A 107 -7.36 6.44 -21.07
CA SER A 107 -8.17 7.44 -21.76
C SER A 107 -7.34 8.07 -22.87
#